data_AF-A0A1M3NF39-F1
#
_entry.id   AF-A0A1M3NF39-F1
#
_cell.length_a   1.000
_cell.length_b   1.000
_cell.length_c   1.000
_cell.angle_alpha   90.00
_cell.angle_beta   90.00
_cell.angle_gamma   90.00
#
_symmetry.space_group_name_H-M   'P 1'
#
loop_
_entity.id
_entity.type
_entity.pdbx_description
1 polymer ?
#
loop_
_entity_poly.entity_id
_entity_poly.type
_entity_poly.pdbx_seq_one_letter_code
_entity_poly.pdbx_strand_id
1 'polypeptide(L)'
;MKLRSLIASLSAAAAVSFAGAAVAAEPPEVSSSVPEPVVHHAPQPDTSFGYHQAVPRPTLTWALLQLVPSPEVAVGRQRHIGPTGNIDASARAAFGLRWQLTPVLWSFGVHPSQSRWRYLVVDPIARHSGSLELSASVEYIGGHIDSVLVRPGLRAYLPVAHRGEYLSVSLGTSVYAYDGLRVAYDVGAYILGGTVGVQMTVAPTHAPLAAIATLRLRYF
;
A
#
# COMPACT_ATOMS: atom_id res chain seq x y z
N MET A 1 -7.84 48.31 -24.28
CA MET A 1 -6.63 47.86 -25.01
C MET A 1 -5.72 47.11 -24.05
N LYS A 2 -5.19 45.96 -24.51
CA LYS A 2 -4.05 45.13 -24.05
C LYS A 2 -2.95 45.91 -23.28
N LEU A 3 -2.05 45.35 -22.45
CA LEU A 3 -1.64 43.99 -22.09
C LEU A 3 -0.78 44.09 -20.80
N ARG A 4 -0.64 42.94 -20.15
CA ARG A 4 0.26 42.59 -19.03
C ARG A 4 1.74 42.93 -19.28
N SER A 5 2.49 43.04 -18.17
CA SER A 5 3.78 42.36 -17.90
C SER A 5 4.84 43.30 -17.33
N LEU A 6 5.23 43.07 -16.07
CA LEU A 6 6.48 43.59 -15.50
C LEU A 6 7.16 42.44 -14.75
N ILE A 7 8.18 41.83 -15.35
CA ILE A 7 9.17 40.96 -14.71
C ILE A 7 10.50 41.21 -15.40
N ALA A 8 11.58 41.18 -14.61
CA ALA A 8 12.94 40.81 -15.00
C ALA A 8 13.70 41.86 -15.84
N SER A 9 15.02 41.96 -15.82
CA SER A 9 16.14 41.24 -15.18
C SER A 9 17.39 41.82 -15.86
N LEU A 10 18.56 41.34 -15.44
CA LEU A 10 19.78 41.06 -16.20
C LEU A 10 20.99 41.89 -15.76
N SER A 11 22.04 41.23 -15.23
CA SER A 11 23.12 40.51 -15.96
C SER A 11 24.14 41.51 -16.51
N ALA A 12 25.46 41.31 -16.61
CA ALA A 12 26.46 40.39 -16.11
C ALA A 12 27.82 40.96 -16.60
N ALA A 13 28.91 40.48 -15.99
CA ALA A 13 30.21 40.16 -16.60
C ALA A 13 31.28 41.26 -16.94
N ALA A 14 32.50 40.88 -16.54
CA ALA A 14 33.83 41.10 -17.15
C ALA A 14 34.47 42.51 -17.05
N ALA A 15 35.79 42.72 -16.89
CA ALA A 15 36.98 41.91 -16.59
C ALA A 15 38.18 42.88 -16.41
N VAL A 16 39.36 42.32 -16.09
CA VAL A 16 40.74 42.81 -16.31
C VAL A 16 41.53 43.24 -15.05
N SER A 17 42.68 42.58 -14.93
CA SER A 17 43.70 42.61 -13.90
C SER A 17 44.88 43.48 -14.33
N PHE A 18 45.56 44.14 -13.39
CA PHE A 18 46.90 44.69 -13.59
C PHE A 18 47.82 44.23 -12.45
N ALA A 19 48.94 43.66 -12.86
CA ALA A 19 49.98 43.05 -12.03
C ALA A 19 50.82 44.12 -11.31
N GLY A 20 51.14 43.85 -10.04
CA GLY A 20 52.16 44.53 -9.27
C GLY A 20 53.03 43.48 -8.57
N ALA A 21 54.27 43.34 -9.01
CA ALA A 21 55.28 42.47 -8.42
C ALA A 21 55.84 43.12 -7.15
N ALA A 22 55.79 42.42 -6.02
CA ALA A 22 56.55 42.75 -4.82
C ALA A 22 57.05 41.46 -4.16
N VAL A 23 58.33 41.24 -4.41
CA VAL A 23 59.38 40.46 -3.73
C VAL A 23 59.02 39.78 -2.40
N ALA A 24 59.38 38.50 -2.38
CA ALA A 24 59.40 37.51 -1.30
C ALA A 24 59.73 38.02 0.11
N ALA A 25 58.83 37.70 1.04
CA ALA A 25 59.17 37.41 2.43
C ALA A 25 58.63 36.00 2.74
N GLU A 26 59.55 35.08 3.01
CA GLU A 26 59.27 33.68 3.30
C GLU A 26 58.60 33.56 4.69
N PRO A 27 57.37 33.01 4.80
CA PRO A 27 56.79 32.73 6.11
C PRO A 27 57.46 31.49 6.72
N PRO A 28 57.71 31.45 8.04
CA PRO A 28 58.30 30.26 8.66
C PRO A 28 57.38 29.06 8.47
N GLU A 29 57.93 27.97 7.93
CA GLU A 29 57.27 26.67 7.87
C GLU A 29 56.92 26.20 9.30
N VAL A 30 55.67 26.41 9.70
CA VAL A 30 55.11 25.73 10.86
C VAL A 30 54.86 24.28 10.44
N SER A 31 55.85 23.42 10.67
CA SER A 31 55.69 21.97 10.61
C SER A 31 54.73 21.53 11.71
N SER A 32 53.43 21.55 11.42
CA SER A 32 52.40 20.96 12.27
C SER A 32 52.33 19.46 11.99
N SER A 33 53.33 18.71 12.45
CA SER A 33 53.25 17.25 12.55
C SER A 33 52.42 16.86 13.77
N VAL A 34 51.12 17.20 13.77
CA VAL A 34 50.17 16.58 14.67
C VAL A 34 49.80 15.23 14.02
N PRO A 35 50.21 14.08 14.58
CA PRO A 35 49.76 12.80 14.04
C PRO A 35 48.24 12.75 14.16
N GLU A 36 47.57 12.64 13.03
CA GLU A 36 46.13 12.44 12.95
C GLU A 36 45.79 11.21 13.81
N PRO A 37 44.84 11.30 14.75
CA PRO A 37 44.49 10.15 15.58
C PRO A 37 44.04 9.03 14.64
N VAL A 38 44.67 7.86 14.75
CA VAL A 38 44.28 6.67 14.00
C VAL A 38 42.84 6.34 14.39
N VAL A 39 41.89 6.76 13.57
CA VAL A 39 40.48 6.42 13.74
C VAL A 39 40.37 4.94 13.42
N HIS A 40 40.30 4.11 14.46
CA HIS A 40 39.92 2.72 14.31
C HIS A 40 38.47 2.68 13.81
N HIS A 41 38.30 2.61 12.49
CA HIS A 41 37.02 2.30 11.90
C HIS A 41 36.55 0.97 12.49
N ALA A 42 35.32 0.96 13.01
CA ALA A 42 34.69 -0.29 13.40
C ALA A 42 34.78 -1.27 12.22
N PRO A 43 35.07 -2.56 12.46
CA PRO A 43 35.07 -3.57 11.41
C PRO A 43 33.78 -3.43 10.60
N GLN A 44 33.90 -3.31 9.27
CA GLN A 44 32.71 -3.31 8.43
C GLN A 44 31.93 -4.60 8.73
N PRO A 45 30.60 -4.51 8.89
CA PRO A 45 29.79 -5.69 9.16
C PRO A 45 30.05 -6.71 8.06
N ASP A 46 30.36 -7.93 8.48
CA ASP A 46 30.81 -9.01 7.61
C ASP A 46 29.73 -9.28 6.54
N THR A 47 29.98 -8.85 5.30
CA THR A 47 29.03 -9.01 4.19
C THR A 47 28.98 -10.44 3.66
N SER A 48 29.81 -11.33 4.21
CA SER A 48 29.88 -12.75 3.86
C SER A 48 28.61 -13.52 4.26
N PHE A 49 27.93 -13.09 5.32
CA PHE A 49 26.57 -13.52 5.63
C PHE A 49 25.61 -12.77 4.71
N GLY A 50 25.43 -13.26 3.49
CA GLY A 50 24.37 -12.78 2.61
C GLY A 50 23.05 -12.74 3.40
N TYR A 51 22.34 -11.60 3.35
CA TYR A 51 21.04 -11.48 4.00
C TYR A 51 20.16 -12.63 3.51
N HIS A 52 19.91 -13.61 4.38
CA HIS A 52 18.98 -14.69 4.08
C HIS A 52 17.59 -14.07 3.93
N GLN A 53 17.22 -13.79 2.69
CA GLN A 53 15.87 -13.37 2.36
C GLN A 53 14.97 -14.57 2.67
N ALA A 54 14.12 -14.44 3.69
CA ALA A 54 13.04 -15.38 3.92
C ALA A 54 12.12 -15.30 2.69
N VAL A 55 12.28 -16.25 1.76
CA VAL A 55 11.38 -16.39 0.61
C VAL A 55 10.25 -17.29 1.08
N PRO A 56 9.06 -16.75 1.39
CA PRO A 56 7.93 -17.58 1.77
C PRO A 56 7.60 -18.50 0.60
N ARG A 57 7.62 -19.81 0.85
CA ARG A 57 7.32 -20.83 -0.16
C ARG A 57 5.85 -21.23 -0.03
N PRO A 58 5.12 -21.38 -1.15
CA PRO A 58 3.77 -21.91 -1.10
C PRO A 58 3.83 -23.35 -0.57
N THR A 59 3.23 -23.59 0.59
CA THR A 59 3.04 -24.93 1.14
C THR A 59 1.61 -25.41 0.89
N LEU A 60 1.38 -26.72 0.98
CA LEU A 60 0.01 -27.26 0.88
C LEU A 60 -0.90 -26.66 1.96
N THR A 61 -0.38 -26.53 3.19
CA THR A 61 -1.09 -25.89 4.31
C THR A 61 -1.46 -24.46 3.98
N TRP A 62 -0.53 -23.67 3.42
CA TRP A 62 -0.81 -22.31 2.97
C TRP A 62 -1.93 -22.27 1.92
N ALA A 63 -1.88 -23.16 0.92
CA ALA A 63 -2.88 -23.22 -0.14
C ALA A 63 -4.27 -23.57 0.40
N LEU A 64 -4.37 -24.53 1.33
CA LEU A 64 -5.62 -24.89 2.00
C LEU A 64 -6.18 -23.72 2.82
N LEU A 65 -5.32 -22.96 3.50
CA LEU A 65 -5.75 -21.78 4.26
C LEU A 65 -6.24 -20.63 3.37
N GLN A 66 -5.77 -20.53 2.12
CA GLN A 66 -6.31 -19.56 1.15
C GLN A 66 -7.77 -19.88 0.73
N LEU A 67 -8.24 -21.12 0.95
CA LEU A 67 -9.62 -21.51 0.68
C LEU A 67 -10.59 -21.10 1.80
N VAL A 68 -10.10 -20.66 2.96
CA VAL A 68 -10.94 -20.22 4.07
C VAL A 68 -11.51 -18.84 3.73
N PRO A 69 -12.83 -18.70 3.54
CA PRO A 69 -13.44 -17.40 3.27
C PRO A 69 -13.43 -16.54 4.53
N SER A 70 -13.36 -15.23 4.31
CA SER A 70 -13.68 -14.24 5.33
C SER A 70 -15.19 -14.01 5.37
N PRO A 71 -15.83 -14.06 6.55
CA PRO A 71 -17.25 -13.73 6.66
C PRO A 71 -17.48 -12.23 6.43
N GLU A 72 -18.56 -11.90 5.73
CA GLU A 72 -18.97 -10.53 5.48
C GLU A 72 -20.47 -10.33 5.68
N VAL A 73 -20.83 -9.08 5.98
CA VAL A 73 -22.21 -8.62 6.07
C VAL A 73 -22.37 -7.47 5.07
N ALA A 74 -23.22 -7.70 4.08
CA ALA A 74 -23.61 -6.71 3.10
C ALA A 74 -24.89 -6.01 3.53
N VAL A 75 -24.92 -4.68 3.44
CA VAL A 75 -26.10 -3.87 3.70
C VAL A 75 -26.50 -3.16 2.42
N GLY A 76 -27.76 -3.34 2.04
CA GLY A 76 -28.24 -2.92 0.74
C GLY A 76 -29.73 -2.67 0.69
N ARG A 77 -30.20 -2.03 -0.38
CA ARG A 77 -31.61 -1.78 -0.63
C ARG A 77 -32.06 -2.66 -1.79
N GLN A 78 -32.88 -3.65 -1.48
CA GLN A 78 -33.47 -4.54 -2.48
C GLN A 78 -34.91 -4.11 -2.69
N ARG A 79 -35.28 -3.82 -3.95
CA ARG A 79 -36.69 -3.62 -4.29
C ARG A 79 -37.37 -4.98 -4.25
N HIS A 80 -38.18 -5.19 -3.23
CA HIS A 80 -39.04 -6.36 -3.16
C HIS A 80 -40.45 -5.93 -3.58
N ILE A 81 -40.97 -6.53 -4.65
CA ILE A 81 -42.35 -6.33 -5.10
C ILE A 81 -43.20 -7.37 -4.38
N GLY A 82 -44.00 -6.92 -3.43
CA GLY A 82 -44.93 -7.81 -2.71
C GLY A 82 -46.01 -8.39 -3.63
N PRO A 83 -46.71 -9.45 -3.21
CA PRO A 83 -47.82 -10.05 -3.97
C PRO A 83 -48.96 -9.05 -4.27
N THR A 84 -49.06 -7.98 -3.49
CA THR A 84 -50.03 -6.89 -3.62
C THR A 84 -49.52 -5.70 -4.44
N GLY A 85 -48.34 -5.79 -5.06
CA GLY A 85 -47.72 -4.70 -5.84
C GLY A 85 -47.02 -3.62 -5.02
N ASN A 86 -46.97 -3.75 -3.69
CA ASN A 86 -46.24 -2.82 -2.83
C ASN A 86 -44.71 -2.96 -3.04
N ILE A 87 -44.02 -1.85 -3.24
CA ILE A 87 -42.56 -1.81 -3.38
C ILE A 87 -41.95 -1.54 -1.99
N ASP A 88 -41.36 -2.55 -1.39
CA ASP A 88 -40.52 -2.38 -0.21
C ASP A 88 -39.08 -2.04 -0.66
N ALA A 89 -38.55 -0.91 -0.19
CA ALA A 89 -37.20 -0.42 -0.46
C ALA A 89 -36.39 -0.21 0.83
N SER A 90 -36.76 -0.93 1.89
CA SER A 90 -36.04 -0.97 3.16
C SER A 90 -34.60 -1.48 2.98
N ALA A 91 -33.71 -1.01 3.85
CA ALA A 91 -32.35 -1.54 3.93
C ALA A 91 -32.40 -2.92 4.58
N ARG A 92 -31.77 -3.90 3.95
CA ARG A 92 -31.65 -5.27 4.46
C ARG A 92 -30.17 -5.64 4.56
N ALA A 93 -29.86 -6.42 5.60
CA ALA A 93 -28.56 -7.02 5.76
C ALA A 93 -28.58 -8.44 5.17
N ALA A 94 -27.49 -8.81 4.52
CA ALA A 94 -27.25 -10.10 3.90
C ALA A 94 -25.90 -10.63 4.36
N PHE A 95 -25.82 -11.94 4.57
CA PHE A 95 -24.56 -12.58 4.93
C PHE A 95 -23.83 -13.01 3.66
N GLY A 96 -22.51 -12.91 3.67
CA GLY A 96 -21.68 -13.33 2.57
C GLY A 96 -20.35 -13.92 3.00
N LEU A 97 -19.67 -14.49 2.01
CA LEU A 97 -18.35 -15.09 2.14
C LEU A 97 -17.43 -14.48 1.08
N ARG A 98 -16.25 -14.04 1.51
CA ARG A 98 -15.26 -13.40 0.63
C ARG A 98 -13.95 -14.17 0.64
N TRP A 99 -13.52 -14.63 -0.52
CA TRP A 99 -12.16 -15.10 -0.77
C TRP A 99 -11.32 -13.95 -1.30
N GLN A 100 -10.09 -13.78 -0.81
CA GLN A 100 -9.18 -12.72 -1.30
C GLN A 100 -7.90 -13.28 -1.88
N LEU A 101 -7.65 -12.94 -3.12
CA LEU A 101 -6.45 -13.29 -3.87
C LEU A 101 -5.58 -12.04 -4.04
N THR A 102 -4.26 -12.22 -3.90
CA THR A 102 -3.28 -11.15 -4.11
C THR A 102 -2.29 -11.61 -5.18
N PRO A 103 -2.59 -11.42 -6.46
CA PRO A 103 -1.71 -11.82 -7.55
C PRO A 103 -0.34 -11.14 -7.49
N VAL A 104 -0.31 -9.82 -7.28
CA VAL A 104 0.91 -9.02 -7.33
C VAL A 104 0.92 -8.01 -6.19
N LEU A 105 2.07 -7.86 -5.57
CA LEU A 105 2.33 -6.85 -4.55
C LEU A 105 3.68 -6.19 -4.78
N TRP A 106 3.68 -4.86 -4.69
CA TRP A 106 4.88 -4.04 -4.69
C TRP A 106 5.04 -3.37 -3.33
N SER A 107 6.12 -3.66 -2.63
CA SER A 107 6.43 -3.12 -1.31
C SER A 107 7.50 -2.03 -1.40
N PHE A 108 7.23 -0.89 -0.78
CA PHE A 108 8.19 0.20 -0.60
C PHE A 108 8.68 0.32 0.84
N GLY A 109 8.08 -0.41 1.79
CA GLY A 109 8.47 -0.46 3.20
C GLY A 109 9.60 -1.43 3.54
N VAL A 110 10.07 -2.22 2.57
CA VAL A 110 11.14 -3.22 2.74
C VAL A 110 12.53 -2.63 2.49
N HIS A 111 13.55 -3.25 3.10
CA HIS A 111 14.94 -2.86 2.93
C HIS A 111 15.36 -2.92 1.45
N PRO A 112 16.16 -1.96 0.93
CA PRO A 112 16.56 -1.94 -0.49
C PRO A 112 17.34 -3.17 -0.96
N SER A 113 17.91 -3.95 -0.04
CA SER A 113 18.59 -5.23 -0.34
C SER A 113 17.61 -6.38 -0.63
N GLN A 114 16.31 -6.19 -0.40
CA GLN A 114 15.29 -7.19 -0.67
C GLN A 114 14.47 -6.83 -1.92
N SER A 115 13.97 -7.85 -2.62
CA SER A 115 13.02 -7.63 -3.71
C SER A 115 11.76 -6.90 -3.22
N ARG A 116 11.39 -5.85 -3.95
CA ARG A 116 10.14 -5.09 -3.72
C ARG A 116 8.92 -5.80 -4.28
N TRP A 117 9.09 -6.65 -5.28
CA TRP A 117 8.01 -7.38 -5.95
C TRP A 117 7.75 -8.74 -5.30
N ARG A 118 6.48 -9.07 -5.08
CA ARG A 118 5.99 -10.35 -4.57
C ARG A 118 4.79 -10.82 -5.40
N TYR A 119 4.67 -12.12 -5.56
CA TYR A 119 3.66 -12.75 -6.40
C TYR A 119 2.97 -13.88 -5.64
N LEU A 120 1.64 -13.88 -5.60
CA LEU A 120 0.75 -14.87 -4.95
C LEU A 120 0.97 -15.04 -3.43
N VAL A 121 2.16 -15.52 -3.05
CA VAL A 121 2.63 -15.67 -1.68
C VAL A 121 3.27 -14.35 -1.25
N VAL A 122 2.72 -13.76 -0.21
CA VAL A 122 3.09 -12.43 0.27
C VAL A 122 3.54 -12.55 1.71
N ASP A 123 4.73 -12.03 2.00
CA ASP A 123 5.18 -11.85 3.37
C ASP A 123 4.35 -10.75 4.07
N PRO A 124 3.71 -11.04 5.22
CA PRO A 124 2.88 -10.08 5.95
C PRO A 124 3.64 -8.80 6.29
N ILE A 125 4.92 -8.92 6.67
CA ILE A 125 5.74 -7.78 7.06
C ILE A 125 5.92 -6.84 5.87
N ALA A 126 6.22 -7.40 4.70
CA ALA A 126 6.38 -6.61 3.48
C ALA A 126 5.09 -5.94 2.99
N ARG A 127 3.94 -6.57 3.24
CA ARG A 127 2.63 -6.00 2.89
C ARG A 127 2.28 -4.81 3.78
N HIS A 128 2.39 -5.00 5.10
CA HIS A 128 1.88 -4.03 6.07
C HIS A 128 2.87 -2.91 6.40
N SER A 129 4.15 -3.06 6.04
CA SER A 129 5.18 -2.00 6.15
C SER A 129 5.10 -0.89 5.11
N GLY A 130 4.18 -0.99 4.15
CA GLY A 130 4.05 -0.02 3.06
C GLY A 130 4.08 -0.73 1.72
N SER A 131 2.90 -0.94 1.13
CA SER A 131 2.80 -1.64 -0.15
C SER A 131 1.61 -1.18 -0.99
N LEU A 132 1.69 -1.49 -2.28
CA LEU A 132 0.61 -1.40 -3.24
C LEU A 132 0.35 -2.81 -3.79
N GLU A 133 -0.89 -3.27 -3.71
CA GLU A 133 -1.29 -4.59 -4.18
C GLU A 133 -2.35 -4.50 -5.27
N LEU A 134 -2.23 -5.43 -6.22
CA LEU A 134 -3.31 -5.84 -7.07
C LEU A 134 -4.09 -6.92 -6.32
N SER A 135 -5.36 -6.68 -6.06
CA SER A 135 -6.26 -7.56 -5.33
C SER A 135 -7.35 -8.10 -6.25
N ALA A 136 -7.79 -9.32 -6.02
CA ALA A 136 -9.01 -9.86 -6.60
C ALA A 136 -9.79 -10.58 -5.50
N SER A 137 -11.03 -10.18 -5.24
CA SER A 137 -11.93 -10.91 -4.36
C SER A 137 -13.00 -11.67 -5.14
N VAL A 138 -13.35 -12.85 -4.62
CA VAL A 138 -14.54 -13.59 -5.03
C VAL A 138 -15.49 -13.54 -3.84
N GLU A 139 -16.70 -13.06 -4.07
CA GLU A 139 -17.71 -12.78 -3.04
C GLU A 139 -18.96 -13.59 -3.34
N TYR A 140 -19.52 -14.25 -2.34
CA TYR A 140 -20.83 -14.89 -2.41
C TYR A 140 -21.74 -14.24 -1.38
N ILE A 141 -22.84 -13.63 -1.80
CA ILE A 141 -23.75 -12.90 -0.90
C ILE A 141 -25.15 -13.52 -0.99
N GLY A 142 -25.52 -14.24 0.08
CA GLY A 142 -26.83 -14.89 0.20
C GLY A 142 -27.94 -13.92 0.60
N GLY A 143 -29.11 -14.07 -0.01
CA GLY A 143 -30.34 -13.32 0.28
C GLY A 143 -30.51 -12.02 -0.52
N HIS A 144 -29.42 -11.35 -0.90
CA HIS A 144 -29.51 -10.08 -1.66
C HIS A 144 -29.34 -10.30 -3.17
N ILE A 145 -28.31 -11.04 -3.56
CA ILE A 145 -27.91 -11.27 -4.94
C ILE A 145 -27.95 -12.77 -5.29
N ASP A 146 -27.72 -13.65 -4.30
CA ASP A 146 -27.65 -15.11 -4.48
C ASP A 146 -26.73 -15.54 -5.62
N SER A 147 -25.66 -14.77 -5.85
CA SER A 147 -24.68 -15.04 -6.89
C SER A 147 -23.26 -14.83 -6.42
N VAL A 148 -22.33 -15.40 -7.17
CA VAL A 148 -20.90 -15.19 -7.01
C VAL A 148 -20.50 -13.94 -7.80
N LEU A 149 -19.86 -13.00 -7.12
CA LEU A 149 -19.29 -11.78 -7.70
C LEU A 149 -17.77 -11.86 -7.69
N VAL A 150 -17.15 -11.34 -8.76
CA VAL A 150 -15.71 -11.17 -8.83
C VAL A 150 -15.39 -9.69 -8.83
N ARG A 151 -14.46 -9.30 -7.97
CA ARG A 151 -14.10 -7.92 -7.70
C ARG A 151 -12.57 -7.74 -7.76
N PRO A 152 -12.01 -7.45 -8.94
CA PRO A 152 -10.64 -6.98 -9.04
C PRO A 152 -10.51 -5.55 -8.49
N GLY A 153 -9.34 -5.21 -7.96
CA GLY A 153 -9.08 -3.91 -7.37
C GLY A 153 -7.60 -3.65 -7.10
N LEU A 154 -7.32 -2.41 -6.70
CA LEU A 154 -6.02 -1.96 -6.25
C LEU A 154 -6.14 -1.51 -4.79
N ARG A 155 -5.13 -1.83 -3.98
CA ARG A 155 -5.13 -1.45 -2.57
C ARG A 155 -3.74 -1.06 -2.10
N ALA A 156 -3.66 0.06 -1.41
CA ALA A 156 -2.46 0.52 -0.73
C ALA A 156 -2.55 0.18 0.76
N TYR A 157 -1.44 -0.24 1.35
CA TYR A 157 -1.26 -0.45 2.79
C TYR A 157 -0.30 0.58 3.34
N LEU A 158 -0.70 1.17 4.46
CA LEU A 158 0.04 2.19 5.17
C LEU A 158 0.34 1.68 6.57
N PRO A 159 1.62 1.63 6.99
CA PRO A 159 1.97 1.28 8.35
C PRO A 159 1.57 2.43 9.28
N VAL A 160 0.79 2.13 10.32
CA VAL A 160 0.43 3.14 11.33
C VAL A 160 1.31 3.01 12.56
N ALA A 161 1.55 1.78 13.02
CA ALA A 161 2.40 1.51 14.19
C ALA A 161 3.38 0.36 13.91
N HIS A 162 4.62 0.49 14.40
CA HIS A 162 5.66 -0.56 14.34
C HIS A 162 5.82 -1.18 12.94
N ARG A 163 5.99 -0.33 11.91
CA ARG A 163 6.06 -0.77 10.50
C ARG A 163 4.91 -1.68 10.07
N GLY A 164 3.72 -1.52 10.66
CA GLY A 164 2.52 -2.26 10.30
C GLY A 164 2.32 -3.59 11.03
N GLU A 165 3.23 -3.99 11.93
CA GLU A 165 3.12 -5.25 12.69
C GLU A 165 1.97 -5.21 13.69
N TYR A 166 1.79 -4.09 14.38
CA TYR A 166 0.71 -3.94 15.37
C TYR A 166 -0.55 -3.37 14.75
N LEU A 167 -0.40 -2.35 13.90
CA LEU A 167 -1.53 -1.68 13.25
C LEU A 167 -1.13 -1.18 11.87
N SER A 168 -1.96 -1.52 10.89
CA SER A 168 -1.87 -1.01 9.54
C SER A 168 -3.26 -0.66 9.03
N VAL A 169 -3.31 0.29 8.11
CA VAL A 169 -4.55 0.70 7.44
C VAL A 169 -4.38 0.48 5.95
N SER A 170 -5.46 0.07 5.28
CA SER A 170 -5.50 -0.01 3.82
C SER A 170 -6.55 0.89 3.23
N LEU A 171 -6.23 1.43 2.07
CA LEU A 171 -7.14 2.19 1.21
C LEU A 171 -7.11 1.56 -0.18
N GLY A 172 -8.27 1.30 -0.76
CA GLY A 172 -8.36 0.64 -2.04
C GLY A 172 -9.54 1.10 -2.88
N THR A 173 -9.47 0.73 -4.15
CA THR A 173 -10.57 0.87 -5.10
C THR A 173 -10.74 -0.46 -5.80
N SER A 174 -11.98 -0.81 -6.08
CA SER A 174 -12.33 -2.07 -6.71
C SER A 174 -13.47 -1.88 -7.68
N VAL A 175 -13.54 -2.78 -8.66
CA VAL A 175 -14.61 -2.78 -9.65
C VAL A 175 -15.29 -4.13 -9.68
N TYR A 176 -16.60 -4.14 -9.94
CA TYR A 176 -17.36 -5.38 -10.09
C TYR A 176 -18.47 -5.16 -11.12
N ALA A 177 -18.86 -6.25 -11.79
CA ALA A 177 -19.94 -6.25 -12.77
C ALA A 177 -21.08 -7.15 -12.27
N TYR A 178 -22.28 -6.58 -12.19
CA TYR A 178 -23.51 -7.31 -11.86
C TYR A 178 -24.64 -6.94 -12.82
N ASP A 179 -24.82 -5.64 -13.03
CA ASP A 179 -25.81 -5.05 -13.95
C ASP A 179 -25.17 -3.81 -14.61
N GLY A 180 -23.92 -3.97 -15.05
CA GLY A 180 -23.02 -2.88 -15.46
C GLY A 180 -21.78 -2.78 -14.57
N LEU A 181 -20.77 -2.03 -15.05
CA LEU A 181 -19.50 -1.80 -14.35
C LEU A 181 -19.71 -0.82 -13.20
N ARG A 182 -19.32 -1.23 -11.99
CA ARG A 182 -19.48 -0.44 -10.76
C ARG A 182 -18.14 -0.28 -10.06
N VAL A 183 -17.96 0.85 -9.39
CA VAL A 183 -16.77 1.18 -8.61
C VAL A 183 -17.12 1.17 -7.13
N ALA A 184 -16.25 0.58 -6.31
CA ALA A 184 -16.37 0.58 -4.87
C ALA A 184 -15.04 0.97 -4.23
N TYR A 185 -15.13 1.63 -3.08
CA TYR A 185 -13.98 2.07 -2.30
C TYR A 185 -13.83 1.20 -1.07
N ASP A 186 -12.60 0.79 -0.80
CA ASP A 186 -12.26 -0.07 0.32
C ASP A 186 -11.45 0.71 1.36
N VAL A 187 -11.82 0.57 2.62
CA VAL A 187 -11.01 1.00 3.76
C VAL A 187 -10.88 -0.20 4.70
N GLY A 188 -9.69 -0.44 5.25
CA GLY A 188 -9.50 -1.53 6.20
C GLY A 188 -8.48 -1.19 7.26
N ALA A 189 -8.61 -1.81 8.43
CA ALA A 189 -7.65 -1.75 9.51
C ALA A 189 -7.27 -3.18 9.92
N TYR A 190 -5.98 -3.42 10.11
CA TYR A 190 -5.45 -4.75 10.41
C TYR A 190 -4.46 -4.71 11.55
N ILE A 191 -4.47 -5.80 12.32
CA ILE A 191 -3.61 -6.04 13.48
C ILE A 191 -2.85 -7.37 13.30
N LEU A 192 -1.88 -7.61 14.19
CA LEU A 192 -1.10 -8.86 14.23
C LEU A 192 -0.50 -9.21 12.86
N GLY A 193 0.23 -8.26 12.26
CA GLY A 193 0.86 -8.43 10.95
C GLY A 193 -0.13 -8.62 9.80
N GLY A 194 -1.40 -8.29 9.98
CA GLY A 194 -2.42 -8.42 8.94
C GLY A 194 -3.28 -9.66 9.00
N THR A 195 -3.05 -10.55 9.98
CA THR A 195 -3.79 -11.81 10.10
C THR A 195 -5.27 -11.59 10.37
N VAL A 196 -5.58 -10.57 11.17
CA VAL A 196 -6.95 -10.17 11.52
C VAL A 196 -7.17 -8.72 11.16
N GLY A 197 -8.29 -8.41 10.55
CA GLY A 197 -8.69 -7.03 10.35
C GLY A 197 -10.16 -6.87 10.01
N VAL A 198 -10.59 -5.61 10.01
CA VAL A 198 -11.93 -5.22 9.58
C VAL A 198 -11.77 -4.41 8.31
N GLN A 199 -12.55 -4.77 7.29
CA GLN A 199 -12.62 -4.04 6.04
C GLN A 199 -14.04 -3.55 5.82
N MET A 200 -14.18 -2.31 5.38
CA MET A 200 -15.43 -1.72 4.91
C MET A 200 -15.29 -1.37 3.43
N THR A 201 -16.24 -1.83 2.64
CA THR A 201 -16.38 -1.50 1.22
C THR A 201 -17.62 -0.65 1.05
N VAL A 202 -17.52 0.50 0.41
CA VAL A 202 -18.64 1.41 0.16
C VAL A 202 -18.79 1.62 -1.34
N ALA A 203 -20.03 1.48 -1.84
CA ALA A 203 -20.40 1.71 -3.24
C ALA A 203 -21.48 2.82 -3.29
N PRO A 204 -21.07 4.11 -3.29
CA PRO A 204 -21.97 5.24 -2.99
C PRO A 204 -23.16 5.38 -3.95
N THR A 205 -22.96 5.04 -5.23
CA THR A 205 -23.95 5.24 -6.30
C THR A 205 -24.86 4.04 -6.57
N HIS A 206 -24.80 2.98 -5.74
CA HIS A 206 -25.27 1.67 -6.19
C HIS A 206 -26.18 0.96 -5.17
N ALA A 207 -27.47 0.87 -5.50
CA ALA A 207 -28.33 -0.22 -5.02
C ALA A 207 -28.20 -1.39 -6.03
N PRO A 208 -28.12 -2.66 -5.60
CA PRO A 208 -28.57 -3.14 -4.31
C PRO A 208 -27.53 -3.08 -3.17
N LEU A 209 -26.22 -3.23 -3.41
CA LEU A 209 -25.18 -3.24 -2.36
C LEU A 209 -24.59 -1.84 -2.06
N ALA A 210 -24.99 -1.22 -0.95
CA ALA A 210 -24.51 0.13 -0.57
C ALA A 210 -23.21 0.09 0.24
N ALA A 211 -23.12 -0.84 1.20
CA ALA A 211 -21.94 -1.02 2.04
C ALA A 211 -21.75 -2.50 2.41
N ILE A 212 -20.51 -2.94 2.52
CA ILE A 212 -20.16 -4.30 2.95
C ILE A 212 -19.12 -4.18 4.05
N ALA A 213 -19.36 -4.84 5.18
CA ALA A 213 -18.40 -5.00 6.25
C ALA A 213 -17.87 -6.43 6.24
N THR A 214 -16.56 -6.60 6.16
CA THR A 214 -15.89 -7.89 6.11
C THR A 214 -14.97 -8.02 7.30
N LEU A 215 -15.13 -9.13 8.05
CA LEU A 215 -14.12 -9.54 9.02
C LEU A 215 -13.06 -10.34 8.26
N ARG A 216 -11.92 -9.71 8.01
CA ARG A 216 -10.85 -10.31 7.24
C ARG A 216 -10.00 -11.20 8.12
N LEU A 217 -9.91 -12.45 7.72
CA LEU A 217 -9.01 -13.45 8.29
C LEU A 217 -8.10 -13.91 7.18
N ARG A 218 -6.78 -13.76 7.35
CA ARG A 218 -5.81 -14.19 6.34
C ARG A 218 -4.58 -14.81 6.97
N TYR A 219 -4.24 -15.98 6.46
CA TYR A 219 -3.00 -16.67 6.78
C TYR A 219 -1.96 -16.40 5.69
N PHE A 220 -0.72 -16.26 6.11
CA PHE A 220 0.43 -15.98 5.27
C PHE A 220 1.45 -17.11 5.36
#